data_AF-A0A0Q4XPU6-F1
#
_entry.id   AF-A0A0Q4XPU6-F1
#
_cell.length_a   1.000
_cell.length_b   1.000
_cell.length_c   1.000
_cell.angle_alpha   90.00
_cell.angle_beta   90.00
_cell.angle_gamma   90.00
#
_symmetry.space_group_name_H-M   'P 1'
#
loop_
_entity.id
_entity.type
_entity.pdbx_description
1 polymer ?
#
loop_
_entity_poly.entity_id
_entity_poly.type
_entity_poly.pdbx_seq_one_letter_code
_entity_poly.pdbx_strand_id
1 'polypeptide(L)'
;MAADPPVRILRPRDQLDFYDTRSVVLSSAVTPLHAWNVISSEPRPLMASAFRVRNAIAARFGVNAIGGFSGERRLPVREGDTLDFFLVEHSAPDMLVLTERDRHLDVMICLATSGHRLTITSSVVVHNAFGRAYMVAVAPIHRLILAADLRRLRTSSWQEASRSGP
;
A
#
# COMPACT_ATOMS: atom_id res chain seq x y z
N MET A 1 -17.90 -10.22 18.86
CA MET A 1 -17.58 -8.84 18.43
C MET A 1 -16.15 -8.90 17.90
N ALA A 2 -15.97 -8.98 16.57
CA ALA A 2 -14.62 -9.05 16.00
C ALA A 2 -13.92 -7.73 16.29
N ALA A 3 -12.81 -7.76 17.03
CA ALA A 3 -12.01 -6.59 17.26
C ALA A 3 -11.52 -6.05 15.91
N ASP A 4 -11.53 -4.72 15.74
CA ASP A 4 -10.87 -4.12 14.59
C ASP A 4 -9.39 -4.54 14.62
N PRO A 5 -8.84 -5.00 13.48
CA PRO A 5 -7.47 -5.46 13.47
C PRO A 5 -6.53 -4.30 13.84
N PRO A 6 -5.45 -4.57 14.61
CA PRO A 6 -4.55 -3.52 15.06
C PRO A 6 -3.98 -2.75 13.88
N VAL A 7 -4.18 -1.43 13.85
CA VAL A 7 -3.69 -0.58 12.77
C VAL A 7 -2.26 -0.14 13.10
N ARG A 8 -1.31 -0.40 12.19
CA ARG A 8 0.05 0.15 12.29
C ARG A 8 0.17 1.44 11.49
N ILE A 9 0.77 2.45 12.12
CA ILE A 9 1.07 3.77 11.53
C ILE A 9 2.48 4.22 11.91
N LEU A 10 3.07 5.10 11.11
CA LEU A 10 4.44 5.58 11.31
C LEU A 10 4.68 6.25 12.66
N ARG A 11 3.71 7.05 13.12
CA ARG A 11 3.75 7.89 14.31
C ARG A 11 2.33 8.06 14.86
N PRO A 12 2.15 8.57 16.09
CA PRO A 12 0.85 9.00 16.58
C PRO A 12 0.11 9.90 15.57
N ARG A 13 -1.22 9.80 15.57
CA ARG A 13 -2.11 10.39 14.54
C ARG A 13 -1.95 11.89 14.35
N ASP A 14 -1.60 12.60 15.41
CA ASP A 14 -1.33 14.04 15.47
C ASP A 14 0.03 14.46 14.89
N GLN A 15 0.92 13.49 14.66
CA GLN A 15 2.26 13.70 14.11
C GLN A 15 2.39 13.25 12.65
N LEU A 16 1.26 12.93 12.00
CA LEU A 16 1.21 12.52 10.60
C LEU A 16 0.80 13.69 9.71
N ASP A 17 1.54 13.91 8.63
CA ASP A 17 1.19 14.89 7.59
C ASP A 17 0.10 14.37 6.64
N PHE A 18 -0.06 13.05 6.56
CA PHE A 18 -1.16 12.41 5.84
C PHE A 18 -1.57 11.10 6.51
N TYR A 19 -2.87 10.87 6.53
CA TYR A 19 -3.49 9.65 6.99
C TYR A 19 -4.73 9.38 6.14
N ASP A 20 -4.81 8.18 5.56
CA ASP A 20 -6.00 7.66 4.88
C ASP A 20 -6.23 6.23 5.37
N THR A 21 -7.46 5.92 5.78
CA THR A 21 -7.84 4.56 6.16
C THR A 21 -9.14 4.22 5.47
N ARG A 22 -9.17 3.04 4.84
CA ARG A 22 -10.32 2.59 4.09
C ARG A 22 -10.53 1.11 4.27
N SER A 23 -11.79 0.75 4.43
CA SER A 23 -12.21 -0.63 4.56
C SER A 23 -13.22 -1.01 3.50
N VAL A 24 -13.17 -2.27 3.08
CA VAL A 24 -14.15 -2.87 2.19
C VAL A 24 -14.52 -4.25 2.71
N VAL A 25 -15.80 -4.61 2.56
CA VAL A 25 -16.26 -5.99 2.77
C VAL A 25 -16.22 -6.70 1.43
N LEU A 26 -15.55 -7.83 1.40
CA LEU A 26 -15.32 -8.67 0.24
C LEU A 26 -16.30 -9.85 0.25
N SER A 27 -16.54 -10.46 -0.91
CA SER A 27 -17.38 -11.66 -1.01
C SER A 27 -16.73 -12.90 -0.39
N SER A 28 -15.41 -12.90 -0.21
CA SER A 28 -14.60 -14.00 0.28
C SER A 28 -13.48 -13.48 1.20
N ALA A 29 -13.02 -14.32 2.12
CA ALA A 29 -11.87 -13.98 2.95
C ALA A 29 -10.61 -13.99 2.08
N VAL A 30 -9.78 -12.95 2.20
CA VAL A 30 -8.52 -12.83 1.47
C VAL A 30 -7.40 -12.57 2.46
N THR A 31 -6.19 -13.02 2.16
CA THR A 31 -5.01 -12.63 2.93
C THR A 31 -4.54 -11.23 2.51
N PRO A 32 -3.87 -10.47 3.40
CA PRO A 32 -3.33 -9.16 3.07
C PRO A 32 -2.32 -9.20 1.93
N LEU A 33 -1.47 -10.23 1.87
CA LEU A 33 -0.49 -10.41 0.79
C LEU A 33 -1.18 -10.70 -0.55
N HIS A 34 -2.26 -11.48 -0.56
CA HIS A 34 -3.05 -11.67 -1.77
C HIS A 34 -3.71 -10.36 -2.21
N ALA A 35 -4.32 -9.63 -1.29
CA ALA A 35 -4.89 -8.31 -1.58
C ALA A 35 -3.84 -7.35 -2.16
N TRP A 36 -2.64 -7.32 -1.58
CA TRP A 36 -1.52 -6.54 -2.10
C TRP A 36 -1.14 -6.95 -3.52
N ASN A 37 -0.94 -8.25 -3.78
CA ASN A 37 -0.59 -8.76 -5.11
C ASN A 37 -1.64 -8.35 -6.17
N VAL A 38 -2.92 -8.34 -5.82
CA VAL A 38 -3.99 -7.90 -6.73
C VAL A 38 -3.91 -6.40 -7.00
N ILE A 39 -3.67 -5.59 -5.97
CA ILE A 39 -3.51 -4.13 -6.07
C ILE A 39 -2.26 -3.76 -6.88
N SER A 40 -1.16 -4.51 -6.72
CA SER A 40 0.12 -4.25 -7.39
C SER A 40 0.26 -4.86 -8.78
N SER A 41 -0.56 -5.87 -9.14
CA SER A 41 -0.44 -6.60 -10.41
C SER A 41 -0.84 -5.84 -11.68
N GLU A 42 -1.54 -4.71 -11.59
CA GLU A 42 -1.96 -3.95 -12.77
C GLU A 42 -1.22 -2.61 -12.88
N PRO A 43 -0.40 -2.40 -13.92
CA PRO A 43 0.22 -1.11 -14.18
C PRO A 43 -0.86 -0.12 -14.62
N ARG A 44 -1.37 0.68 -13.68
CA ARG A 44 -2.32 1.74 -14.02
C ARG A 44 -1.59 2.84 -14.79
N PRO A 45 -2.11 3.33 -15.93
CA PRO A 45 -1.55 4.49 -16.64
C PRO A 45 -1.37 5.72 -15.73
N LEU A 46 -2.24 5.86 -14.73
CA LEU A 46 -2.15 6.87 -13.67
C LEU A 46 -0.99 6.62 -12.69
N MET A 47 -0.73 5.38 -12.27
CA MET A 47 0.47 5.03 -11.49
C MET A 47 1.74 5.25 -12.31
N ALA A 48 1.77 4.81 -13.56
CA ALA A 48 2.92 5.04 -14.45
C ALA A 48 3.17 6.54 -14.66
N SER A 49 2.13 7.36 -14.77
CA SER A 49 2.25 8.82 -14.87
C SER A 49 2.72 9.43 -13.55
N ALA A 50 2.21 8.99 -12.40
CA ALA A 50 2.67 9.42 -11.09
C ALA A 50 4.13 9.02 -10.84
N PHE A 51 4.55 7.82 -11.25
CA PHE A 51 5.95 7.38 -11.21
C PHE A 51 6.83 8.15 -12.18
N ARG A 52 6.34 8.51 -13.38
CA ARG A 52 7.09 9.38 -14.30
C ARG A 52 7.27 10.80 -13.75
N VAL A 53 6.22 11.37 -13.17
CA VAL A 53 6.29 12.68 -12.50
C VAL A 53 7.24 12.60 -11.30
N ARG A 54 7.12 11.57 -10.46
CA ARG A 54 8.05 11.30 -9.35
C ARG A 54 9.49 11.14 -9.84
N ASN A 55 9.73 10.33 -10.87
CA ASN A 55 11.08 10.06 -11.39
C ASN A 55 11.70 11.28 -12.06
N ALA A 56 10.90 12.10 -12.78
CA ALA A 56 11.38 13.36 -13.36
C ALA A 56 11.81 14.37 -12.28
N ILE A 57 11.09 14.36 -11.15
CA ILE A 57 11.39 15.19 -10.00
C ILE A 57 12.59 14.62 -9.19
N ALA A 58 12.63 13.30 -8.95
CA ALA A 58 13.73 12.59 -8.29
C ALA A 58 15.06 12.69 -9.05
N ALA A 59 15.02 12.66 -10.38
CA ALA A 59 16.16 12.88 -11.26
C ALA A 59 16.76 14.30 -11.12
N ARG A 60 15.95 15.29 -10.71
CA ARG A 60 16.43 16.66 -10.42
C ARG A 60 17.16 16.77 -9.07
N PHE A 61 17.00 15.78 -8.18
CA PHE A 61 17.50 15.81 -6.80
C PHE A 61 18.40 14.62 -6.42
N GLY A 62 18.84 13.79 -7.38
CA GLY A 62 19.79 12.71 -7.14
C GLY A 62 19.25 11.60 -6.21
N VAL A 63 17.98 11.25 -6.37
CA VAL A 63 17.32 10.13 -5.68
C VAL A 63 17.15 8.97 -6.68
N ASN A 64 17.41 7.74 -6.24
CA ASN A 64 17.32 6.55 -7.09
C ASN A 64 15.92 6.43 -7.69
N ALA A 65 15.86 6.25 -9.02
CA ALA A 65 14.60 6.05 -9.73
C ALA A 65 13.93 4.77 -9.27
N ILE A 66 12.63 4.82 -9.02
CA ILE A 66 11.87 3.64 -8.62
C ILE A 66 11.19 3.09 -9.87
N GLY A 67 11.43 1.79 -10.14
CA GLY A 67 11.04 1.11 -11.38
C GLY A 67 9.54 0.82 -11.55
N GLY A 68 8.68 1.32 -10.66
CA GLY A 68 7.26 0.95 -10.62
C GLY A 68 7.02 -0.37 -9.89
N PHE A 69 5.75 -0.80 -9.84
CA PHE A 69 5.40 -2.14 -9.35
C PHE A 69 5.84 -3.16 -10.40
N SER A 70 6.68 -4.10 -10.01
CA SER A 70 7.23 -5.14 -10.89
C SER A 70 6.15 -6.05 -11.48
N GLY A 71 4.96 -6.07 -10.89
CA GLY A 71 3.88 -7.00 -11.26
C GLY A 71 4.22 -8.46 -10.95
N GLU A 72 5.39 -8.73 -10.35
CA GLU A 72 5.80 -10.07 -10.00
C GLU A 72 5.09 -10.53 -8.74
N ARG A 73 4.35 -11.62 -8.88
CA ARG A 73 3.66 -12.29 -7.77
C ARG A 73 4.72 -12.93 -6.85
N ARG A 74 5.16 -12.22 -5.81
CA ARG A 74 6.12 -12.76 -4.83
C ARG A 74 5.39 -13.57 -3.77
N LEU A 75 5.73 -14.87 -3.68
CA LEU A 75 5.25 -15.77 -2.64
C LEU A 75 6.37 -16.76 -2.27
N PRO A 76 6.64 -16.99 -0.96
CA PRO A 76 6.21 -16.23 0.22
C PRO A 76 7.09 -14.97 0.46
N VAL A 77 6.50 -13.94 1.09
CA VAL A 77 7.20 -12.71 1.50
C VAL A 77 7.35 -12.69 3.02
N ARG A 78 8.57 -12.46 3.50
CA ARG A 78 8.97 -12.43 4.92
C ARG A 78 9.33 -11.02 5.37
N GLU A 79 9.37 -10.83 6.68
CA GLU A 79 9.90 -9.61 7.27
C GLU A 79 11.36 -9.39 6.82
N GLY A 80 11.69 -8.15 6.47
CA GLY A 80 12.98 -7.79 5.89
C GLY A 80 13.07 -7.94 4.37
N ASP A 81 12.12 -8.61 3.72
CA ASP A 81 12.06 -8.63 2.25
C ASP A 81 11.69 -7.25 1.70
N THR A 82 12.08 -7.01 0.45
CA THR A 82 11.60 -5.85 -0.30
C THR A 82 10.48 -6.29 -1.24
N LEU A 83 9.34 -5.62 -1.16
CA LEU A 83 8.22 -5.78 -2.07
C LEU A 83 8.13 -4.52 -2.95
N ASP A 84 8.56 -4.68 -4.20
CA ASP A 84 8.85 -3.59 -5.13
C ASP A 84 9.91 -2.62 -4.56
N PHE A 85 9.48 -1.56 -3.90
CA PHE A 85 10.34 -0.57 -3.23
C PHE A 85 10.00 -0.38 -1.75
N PHE A 86 9.00 -1.11 -1.26
CA PHE A 86 8.63 -1.11 0.14
C PHE A 86 9.41 -2.19 0.89
N LEU A 87 9.95 -1.85 2.05
CA LEU A 87 10.41 -2.81 3.04
C LEU A 87 9.20 -3.47 3.71
N VAL A 88 9.25 -4.79 3.84
CA VAL A 88 8.25 -5.55 4.58
C VAL A 88 8.63 -5.53 6.06
N GLU A 89 7.97 -4.68 6.83
CA GLU A 89 8.18 -4.56 8.28
C GLU A 89 7.49 -5.70 9.04
N HIS A 90 6.38 -6.20 8.51
CA HIS A 90 5.60 -7.26 9.13
C HIS A 90 4.81 -8.04 8.07
N SER A 91 4.82 -9.36 8.16
CA SER A 91 4.07 -10.25 7.27
C SER A 91 3.44 -11.38 8.08
N ALA A 92 2.12 -11.35 8.19
CA ALA A 92 1.29 -12.31 8.92
C ALA A 92 0.02 -12.66 8.12
N PRO A 93 -0.69 -13.76 8.46
CA PRO A 93 -1.90 -14.17 7.74
C PRO A 93 -3.00 -13.12 7.71
N ASP A 94 -3.05 -12.24 8.72
CA ASP A 94 -4.06 -11.21 8.93
C ASP A 94 -3.52 -9.78 8.81
N MET A 95 -2.20 -9.59 8.72
CA MET A 95 -1.57 -8.28 8.59
C MET A 95 -0.34 -8.27 7.68
N LEU A 96 -0.25 -7.26 6.82
CA LEU A 96 0.96 -6.94 6.06
C LEU A 96 1.29 -5.46 6.26
N VAL A 97 2.54 -5.16 6.64
CA VAL A 97 3.02 -3.80 6.87
C VAL A 97 4.22 -3.52 5.98
N LEU A 98 4.09 -2.47 5.20
CA LEU A 98 5.04 -2.05 4.18
C LEU A 98 5.48 -0.62 4.47
N THR A 99 6.78 -0.34 4.40
CA THR A 99 7.33 1.01 4.59
C THR A 99 8.26 1.43 3.48
N GLU A 100 8.28 2.73 3.19
CA GLU A 100 9.30 3.36 2.33
C GLU A 100 9.85 4.55 3.11
N ARG A 101 11.18 4.63 3.21
CA ARG A 101 11.87 5.75 3.89
C ARG A 101 12.67 6.51 2.84
N ASP A 102 12.32 7.76 2.62
CA ASP A 102 12.96 8.63 1.63
C ASP A 102 13.32 9.98 2.28
N ARG A 103 14.23 10.73 1.66
CA ARG A 103 14.71 12.04 2.16
C ARG A 103 13.59 13.06 2.31
N HIS A 104 12.53 12.94 1.53
CA HIS A 104 11.45 13.92 1.46
C HIS A 104 10.21 13.54 2.26
N LEU A 105 9.98 12.24 2.46
CA LEU A 105 8.90 11.70 3.26
C LEU A 105 9.14 10.23 3.59
N ASP A 106 8.50 9.78 4.65
CA ASP A 106 8.34 8.38 5.02
C ASP A 106 6.90 7.95 4.78
N VAL A 107 6.68 6.75 4.24
CA VAL A 107 5.37 6.14 4.05
C VAL A 107 5.28 4.82 4.80
N MET A 108 4.11 4.54 5.39
CA MET A 108 3.72 3.21 5.83
C MET A 108 2.35 2.86 5.27
N ILE A 109 2.23 1.66 4.71
CA ILE A 109 0.98 1.05 4.27
C ILE A 109 0.76 -0.21 5.10
N CYS A 110 -0.34 -0.22 5.85
CA CYS A 110 -0.79 -1.37 6.63
C CYS A 110 -2.04 -1.96 5.97
N LEU A 111 -1.96 -3.22 5.55
CA LEU A 111 -3.09 -4.00 5.08
C LEU A 111 -3.46 -4.97 6.19
N ALA A 112 -4.69 -4.91 6.65
CA ALA A 112 -5.19 -5.78 7.71
C ALA A 112 -6.51 -6.42 7.29
N THR A 113 -6.67 -7.70 7.58
CA THR A 113 -7.87 -8.47 7.21
C THR A 113 -8.52 -9.07 8.44
N SER A 114 -9.84 -8.93 8.54
CA SER A 114 -10.65 -9.52 9.61
C SER A 114 -11.88 -10.18 8.99
N GLY A 115 -11.83 -11.51 8.84
CA GLY A 115 -12.81 -12.29 8.09
C GLY A 115 -12.91 -11.82 6.63
N HIS A 116 -14.06 -11.28 6.25
CA HIS A 116 -14.32 -10.74 4.90
C HIS A 116 -13.98 -9.25 4.76
N ARG A 117 -13.50 -8.60 5.82
CA ARG A 117 -13.14 -7.19 5.79
C ARG A 117 -11.66 -7.02 5.49
N LEU A 118 -11.33 -6.24 4.48
CA LEU A 118 -9.99 -5.73 4.23
C LEU A 118 -9.94 -4.25 4.62
N THR A 119 -8.97 -3.86 5.42
CA THR A 119 -8.66 -2.49 5.81
C THR A 119 -7.27 -2.13 5.32
N ILE A 120 -7.15 -1.03 4.58
CA ILE A 120 -5.88 -0.47 4.14
C ILE A 120 -5.72 0.88 4.81
N THR A 121 -4.61 1.04 5.53
CA THR A 121 -4.23 2.29 6.17
C THR A 121 -2.92 2.77 5.57
N SER A 122 -2.88 4.02 5.13
CA SER A 122 -1.69 4.69 4.65
C SER A 122 -1.40 5.90 5.54
N SER A 123 -0.16 5.98 6.03
CA SER A 123 0.33 7.09 6.85
C SER A 123 1.62 7.62 6.28
N VAL A 124 1.80 8.94 6.33
CA VAL A 124 2.98 9.63 5.82
C VAL A 124 3.47 10.67 6.81
N VAL A 125 4.79 10.77 6.95
CA VAL A 125 5.48 11.87 7.63
C VAL A 125 6.36 12.56 6.60
N VAL A 126 6.26 13.88 6.50
CA VAL A 126 6.98 14.68 5.52
C VAL A 126 8.19 15.35 6.19
N HIS A 127 9.35 15.30 5.54
CA HIS A 127 10.59 15.80 6.11
C HIS A 127 10.95 17.23 5.67
N ASN A 128 10.47 17.68 4.50
CA ASN A 128 10.87 18.97 3.95
C ASN A 128 9.78 19.62 3.07
N ALA A 129 10.03 20.88 2.66
CA ALA A 129 9.09 21.65 1.84
C ALA A 129 8.79 20.98 0.48
N PHE A 130 9.80 20.30 -0.08
CA PHE A 130 9.64 19.54 -1.30
C PHE A 130 8.66 18.37 -1.12
N GLY A 131 8.79 17.59 -0.04
CA GLY A 131 7.85 16.53 0.30
C GLY A 131 6.42 17.04 0.54
N ARG A 132 6.26 18.25 1.09
CA ARG A 132 4.94 18.88 1.25
C ARG A 132 4.31 19.19 -0.10
N ALA A 133 5.07 19.81 -1.01
CA ALA A 133 4.60 20.09 -2.37
C ALA A 133 4.27 18.80 -3.14
N TYR A 134 5.09 17.76 -2.96
CA TYR A 134 4.85 16.44 -3.54
C TYR A 134 3.53 15.82 -3.04
N MET A 135 3.26 15.93 -1.73
CA MET A 135 2.02 15.40 -1.13
C MET A 135 0.75 16.12 -1.63
N VAL A 136 0.82 17.39 -2.03
CA VAL A 136 -0.33 18.08 -2.65
C VAL A 136 -0.81 17.36 -3.91
N ALA A 137 0.10 16.82 -4.72
CA ALA A 137 -0.24 16.08 -5.93
C ALA A 137 -0.52 14.59 -5.64
N VAL A 138 0.27 13.96 -4.77
CA VAL A 138 0.19 12.51 -4.56
C VAL A 138 -0.99 12.10 -3.68
N ALA A 139 -1.32 12.87 -2.63
CA ALA A 139 -2.46 12.56 -1.75
C ALA A 139 -3.80 12.38 -2.49
N PRO A 140 -4.24 13.28 -3.39
CA PRO A 140 -5.51 13.08 -4.12
C PRO A 140 -5.44 11.89 -5.07
N ILE A 141 -4.32 11.69 -5.76
CA ILE A 141 -4.12 10.55 -6.68
C ILE A 141 -4.19 9.24 -5.90
N HIS A 142 -3.51 9.14 -4.76
CA HIS A 142 -3.54 7.99 -3.86
C HIS A 142 -4.97 7.64 -3.45
N ARG A 143 -5.75 8.64 -3.02
CA ARG A 143 -7.16 8.46 -2.64
C ARG A 143 -8.02 7.93 -3.80
N LEU A 144 -7.78 8.38 -5.02
CA LEU A 144 -8.51 7.91 -6.20
C LEU A 144 -8.14 6.47 -6.57
N ILE A 145 -6.85 6.17 -6.56
CA ILE A 145 -6.30 4.83 -6.80
C ILE A 145 -6.89 3.85 -5.79
N LEU A 146 -6.78 4.15 -4.49
CA LEU A 146 -7.28 3.27 -3.43
C LEU A 146 -8.81 3.07 -3.51
N ALA A 147 -9.58 4.10 -3.89
CA ALA A 147 -11.02 3.94 -4.13
C ALA A 147 -11.31 2.96 -5.28
N ALA A 148 -10.56 3.06 -6.37
CA ALA A 148 -10.71 2.16 -7.51
C ALA A 148 -10.32 0.72 -7.16
N ASP A 149 -9.22 0.53 -6.43
CA ASP A 149 -8.77 -0.79 -5.96
C ASP A 149 -9.82 -1.48 -5.09
N LEU A 150 -10.34 -0.78 -4.09
CA LEU A 150 -11.35 -1.35 -3.18
C LEU A 150 -12.66 -1.67 -3.91
N ARG A 151 -13.09 -0.82 -4.87
CA ARG A 151 -14.26 -1.11 -5.71
C ARG A 151 -14.06 -2.38 -6.55
N ARG A 152 -12.87 -2.55 -7.13
CA ARG A 152 -12.55 -3.74 -7.93
C ARG A 152 -12.58 -4.99 -7.07
N LEU A 153 -11.89 -4.97 -5.93
CA LEU A 153 -11.87 -6.09 -4.97
C LEU A 153 -13.27 -6.47 -4.50
N ARG A 154 -14.18 -5.51 -4.36
CA ARG A 154 -15.59 -5.75 -4.01
C ARG A 154 -16.39 -6.42 -5.12
N THR A 155 -16.22 -5.98 -6.36
CA THR A 155 -17.02 -6.47 -7.52
C THR A 155 -16.51 -7.81 -8.04
N SER A 156 -15.22 -8.07 -7.88
CA SER A 156 -14.64 -9.30 -8.35
C SER A 156 -15.05 -10.47 -7.46
N SER A 157 -15.90 -11.35 -8.00
CA SER A 157 -16.27 -12.63 -7.40
C SER A 157 -15.08 -13.58 -7.42
N TRP A 158 -14.11 -13.39 -6.53
CA TRP A 158 -12.95 -14.25 -6.45
C TRP A 158 -13.20 -15.39 -5.45
N GLN A 159 -13.42 -16.58 -6.00
CA GLN A 159 -13.12 -17.83 -5.34
C GLN A 159 -11.62 -18.14 -5.51
N GLU A 160 -11.10 -18.98 -4.62
CA GLU A 160 -9.74 -19.55 -4.61
C GLU A 160 -8.68 -18.84 -3.74
N ALA A 161 -8.67 -19.17 -2.44
CA ALA A 161 -7.43 -19.38 -1.66
C ALA A 161 -7.63 -20.31 -0.45
N SER A 162 -8.63 -21.21 -0.47
CA SER A 162 -8.82 -22.24 0.56
C SER A 162 -8.45 -23.64 0.06
N ARG A 163 -7.73 -23.77 -1.06
CA ARG A 163 -7.35 -25.06 -1.67
C ARG A 163 -5.84 -25.33 -1.68
N SER A 164 -5.12 -24.86 -0.66
CA SER A 164 -3.70 -25.22 -0.50
C SER A 164 -3.27 -25.20 0.96
N GLY A 165 -3.36 -26.37 1.59
CA GLY A 165 -2.81 -26.66 2.91
C GLY A 165 -3.27 -28.05 3.35
N PRO A 166 -2.49 -29.12 3.06
CA PRO A 166 -2.75 -30.46 3.59
C PRO A 166 -2.58 -30.51 5.11
#